data_AF-A0A924Y427-F1
#
_entry.id   AF-A0A924Y427-F1
#
_cell.length_a   1.000
_cell.length_b   1.000
_cell.length_c   1.000
_cell.angle_alpha   90.00
_cell.angle_beta   90.00
_cell.angle_gamma   90.00
#
_symmetry.space_group_name_H-M   'P 1'
#
loop_
_entity.id
_entity.type
_entity.pdbx_description
1 polymer ?
#
loop_
_entity_poly.entity_id
_entity_poly.type
_entity_poly.pdbx_seq_one_letter_code
_entity_poly.pdbx_strand_id
1 'polypeptide(L)'
;MLKTAVIILVVLLIPVLFIFAQDNASQISTEFASNAGAALPESFSQPHSEVEPAAYSTADTLTVLAAPDERAQAVSALSLHQGMMLLGRAANSAWIKVSLPGDLEGWVDAHFIRSNVPVDTLPFVW
;
A
#
# COMPACT_ATOMS: atom_id res chain seq x y z
N MET A 1 38.72 24.72 -24.81
CA MET A 1 38.91 23.73 -23.74
C MET A 1 38.04 24.16 -22.54
N LEU A 2 36.71 24.16 -22.58
CA LEU A 2 35.68 23.14 -22.82
C LEU A 2 35.63 22.06 -21.72
N LYS A 3 34.60 22.17 -20.84
CA LYS A 3 34.03 21.20 -19.87
C LYS A 3 34.45 21.33 -18.38
N THR A 4 34.03 22.39 -17.67
CA THR A 4 33.87 22.32 -16.18
C THR A 4 32.85 23.34 -15.60
N ALA A 5 32.49 24.41 -16.33
CA ALA A 5 31.72 25.53 -15.77
C ALA A 5 30.19 25.31 -15.58
N VAL A 6 29.63 24.13 -15.89
CA VAL A 6 28.17 23.88 -15.82
C VAL A 6 27.72 23.23 -14.50
N ILE A 7 28.64 22.62 -13.73
CA ILE A 7 28.29 21.88 -12.50
C ILE A 7 28.19 22.82 -11.27
N ILE A 8 28.73 24.03 -11.35
CA ILE A 8 28.86 24.94 -10.20
C ILE A 8 27.62 25.85 -10.02
N LEU A 9 26.68 25.89 -10.98
CA LEU A 9 25.51 26.79 -10.93
C LEU A 9 24.23 26.15 -10.37
N VAL A 10 24.17 24.82 -10.16
CA VAL A 10 22.94 24.11 -9.72
C VAL A 10 23.06 23.63 -8.26
N VAL A 11 23.65 24.45 -7.38
CA VAL A 11 23.83 24.12 -5.94
C VAL A 11 23.26 25.23 -5.04
N LEU A 12 22.40 26.12 -5.55
CA LEU A 12 21.93 27.29 -4.78
C LEU A 12 20.43 27.58 -4.96
N LEU A 13 19.57 26.63 -4.56
CA LEU A 13 18.13 26.78 -4.27
C LEU A 13 17.62 25.36 -3.98
N ILE A 14 17.49 24.87 -2.74
CA ILE A 14 16.46 25.20 -1.74
C ILE A 14 17.00 24.72 -0.36
N PRO A 15 16.93 25.52 0.72
CA PRO A 15 17.41 25.14 2.05
C PRO A 15 16.30 24.55 2.95
N VAL A 16 16.72 23.87 4.04
CA VAL A 16 15.98 23.54 5.29
C VAL A 16 15.14 22.25 5.32
N LEU A 17 15.68 21.19 5.94
CA LEU A 17 15.10 20.48 7.10
C LEU A 17 16.18 19.55 7.71
N PHE A 18 17.13 20.07 8.50
CA PHE A 18 17.21 19.79 9.95
C PHE A 18 16.35 18.59 10.41
N ILE A 19 16.98 17.47 10.82
CA ILE A 19 16.86 16.87 12.16
C ILE A 19 17.68 15.57 12.25
N PHE A 20 18.73 15.66 13.06
CA PHE A 20 19.32 14.66 13.97
C PHE A 20 19.63 13.23 13.49
N ALA A 21 20.94 12.98 13.40
CA ALA A 21 21.64 11.82 13.92
C ALA A 21 20.77 10.68 14.51
N GLN A 22 21.04 9.46 14.06
CA GLN A 22 21.72 8.54 14.97
C GLN A 22 22.60 7.55 14.20
N ASP A 23 23.89 7.67 14.48
CA ASP A 23 24.90 6.63 14.35
C ASP A 23 24.36 5.33 14.95
N ASN A 24 24.04 4.35 14.10
CA ASN A 24 23.58 3.03 14.52
C ASN A 24 24.49 1.93 13.96
N ALA A 25 25.80 2.06 14.20
CA ALA A 25 26.77 1.06 13.75
C ALA A 25 27.81 0.65 14.81
N SER A 26 27.66 1.05 16.08
CA SER A 26 28.71 0.85 17.10
C SER A 26 28.32 0.04 18.34
N GLN A 27 27.19 -0.69 18.36
CA GLN A 27 26.73 -1.39 19.60
C GLN A 27 26.46 -2.90 19.45
N ILE A 28 27.07 -3.61 18.49
CA ILE A 28 27.09 -5.09 18.51
C ILE A 28 28.50 -5.54 18.87
N SER A 29 28.82 -5.52 20.15
CA SER A 29 29.89 -6.29 20.78
C SER A 29 29.70 -6.17 22.29
N THR A 30 29.33 -7.29 22.95
CA THR A 30 29.28 -7.49 24.43
C THR A 30 27.90 -7.58 25.11
N GLU A 31 26.93 -8.36 24.58
CA GLU A 31 25.74 -8.72 25.39
C GLU A 31 25.15 -10.13 25.15
N PHE A 32 25.98 -11.09 24.72
CA PHE A 32 25.54 -12.49 24.48
C PHE A 32 25.48 -13.40 25.72
N ALA A 33 25.57 -12.89 26.95
CA ALA A 33 25.58 -13.75 28.13
C ALA A 33 24.82 -13.15 29.32
N SER A 34 23.50 -13.34 29.36
CA SER A 34 22.72 -13.64 30.58
C SER A 34 21.24 -13.35 30.33
N ASN A 35 20.49 -14.33 29.84
CA ASN A 35 19.10 -14.57 30.27
C ASN A 35 18.54 -15.80 29.55
N ALA A 36 18.86 -16.97 30.09
CA ALA A 36 18.13 -18.21 29.82
C ALA A 36 17.43 -18.62 31.12
N GLY A 37 16.11 -18.43 31.20
CA GLY A 37 15.36 -18.82 32.40
C GLY A 37 13.93 -18.30 32.48
N ALA A 38 13.02 -18.90 31.70
CA ALA A 38 11.59 -19.04 31.98
C ALA A 38 10.77 -17.78 32.35
N ALA A 39 10.31 -17.06 31.33
CA ALA A 39 8.94 -16.56 31.29
C ALA A 39 8.41 -16.84 29.87
N LEU A 40 7.12 -17.15 29.75
CA LEU A 40 6.40 -17.38 28.49
C LEU A 40 6.88 -16.37 27.43
N PRO A 41 7.06 -16.76 26.15
CA PRO A 41 7.40 -15.77 25.13
C PRO A 41 6.32 -14.70 25.13
N GLU A 42 6.61 -13.55 25.76
CA GLU A 42 5.87 -12.32 25.58
C GLU A 42 5.88 -12.10 24.08
N SER A 43 4.67 -12.06 23.52
CA SER A 43 4.40 -11.92 22.09
C SER A 43 5.45 -11.03 21.42
N PHE A 44 6.49 -11.64 20.85
CA PHE A 44 7.18 -11.03 19.73
C PHE A 44 6.05 -10.81 18.75
N SER A 45 5.67 -9.56 18.52
CA SER A 45 4.82 -9.20 17.39
C SER A 45 5.46 -9.87 16.19
N GLN A 46 4.95 -11.06 15.84
CA GLN A 46 5.20 -11.60 14.54
C GLN A 46 4.73 -10.46 13.64
N PRO A 47 5.55 -9.92 12.73
CA PRO A 47 4.96 -9.32 11.56
C PRO A 47 4.19 -10.48 10.94
N HIS A 48 2.94 -10.65 11.33
CA HIS A 48 1.98 -11.32 10.49
C HIS A 48 1.91 -10.34 9.33
N SER A 49 2.79 -10.54 8.36
CA SER A 49 2.62 -10.07 7.00
C SER A 49 1.40 -10.80 6.45
N GLU A 50 0.26 -10.65 7.13
CA GLU A 50 -1.05 -10.99 6.62
C GLU A 50 -1.18 -10.07 5.44
N VAL A 51 -0.92 -10.63 4.26
CA VAL A 51 -0.91 -9.91 3.00
C VAL A 51 -2.32 -9.36 2.85
N GLU A 52 -2.53 -8.11 3.26
CA GLU A 52 -3.82 -7.45 3.15
C GLU A 52 -4.19 -7.47 1.66
N PRO A 53 -5.35 -8.05 1.30
CA PRO A 53 -5.81 -8.04 -0.07
C PRO A 53 -5.87 -6.60 -0.59
N ALA A 54 -4.94 -6.26 -1.48
CA ALA A 54 -4.75 -4.92 -1.98
C ALA A 54 -4.67 -4.95 -3.50
N ALA A 55 -5.18 -3.92 -4.14
CA ALA A 55 -5.07 -3.73 -5.57
C ALA A 55 -4.70 -2.30 -5.91
N TYR A 56 -4.31 -2.10 -7.16
CA TYR A 56 -4.17 -0.78 -7.75
C TYR A 56 -4.94 -0.70 -9.07
N SER A 57 -5.47 0.48 -9.37
CA SER A 57 -6.12 0.77 -10.65
C SER A 57 -5.10 0.76 -11.79
N THR A 58 -5.47 0.14 -12.91
CA THR A 58 -4.69 0.19 -14.17
C THR A 58 -5.33 1.08 -15.24
N ALA A 59 -6.51 1.65 -14.96
CA ALA A 59 -7.18 2.58 -15.86
C ALA A 59 -6.82 4.03 -15.51
N ASP A 60 -6.80 4.92 -16.52
CA ASP A 60 -6.60 6.36 -16.32
C ASP A 60 -7.63 6.95 -15.36
N THR A 61 -8.87 6.46 -15.44
CA THR A 61 -9.96 6.77 -14.52
C THR A 61 -10.82 5.52 -14.35
N LEU A 62 -10.84 4.98 -13.13
CA LEU A 62 -11.66 3.84 -12.76
C LEU A 62 -12.81 4.32 -11.88
N THR A 63 -14.03 4.15 -12.35
CA THR A 63 -15.22 4.54 -11.58
C THR A 63 -15.52 3.53 -10.49
N VAL A 64 -15.79 4.03 -9.30
CA VAL A 64 -16.30 3.25 -8.18
C VAL A 64 -17.80 3.43 -8.13
N LEU A 65 -18.54 2.33 -8.19
CA LEU A 65 -19.99 2.29 -8.26
C LEU A 65 -20.62 1.88 -6.92
N ALA A 66 -21.84 2.33 -6.66
CA ALA A 66 -22.58 1.99 -5.44
C ALA A 66 -23.00 0.50 -5.38
N ALA A 67 -23.11 -0.17 -6.53
CA ALA A 67 -23.56 -1.55 -6.67
C ALA A 67 -22.78 -2.25 -7.80
N PRO A 68 -22.70 -3.59 -7.82
CA PRO A 68 -22.01 -4.36 -8.85
C PRO A 68 -22.83 -4.44 -10.15
N ASP A 69 -23.16 -3.28 -10.70
CA ASP A 69 -24.00 -3.11 -11.90
C ASP A 69 -23.43 -1.98 -12.76
N GLU A 70 -23.38 -2.17 -14.07
CA GLU A 70 -22.83 -1.19 -15.02
C GLU A 70 -23.63 0.13 -15.07
N ARG A 71 -24.88 0.13 -14.60
CA ARG A 71 -25.79 1.27 -14.54
C ARG A 71 -25.88 1.87 -13.15
N ALA A 72 -25.11 1.35 -12.19
CA ALA A 72 -25.10 1.88 -10.84
C ALA A 72 -24.54 3.31 -10.80
N GLN A 73 -24.93 4.06 -9.78
CA GLN A 73 -24.42 5.41 -9.58
C GLN A 73 -22.93 5.37 -9.22
N ALA A 74 -22.14 6.23 -9.87
CA ALA A 74 -20.76 6.49 -9.49
C ALA A 74 -20.71 7.19 -8.13
N VAL A 75 -20.01 6.58 -7.17
CA VAL A 75 -19.76 7.13 -5.84
C VAL A 75 -18.37 7.77 -5.73
N SER A 76 -17.42 7.31 -6.56
CA SER A 76 -16.07 7.86 -6.61
C SER A 76 -15.38 7.55 -7.94
N ALA A 77 -14.19 8.10 -8.11
CA ALA A 77 -13.29 7.77 -9.21
C ALA A 77 -11.86 7.61 -8.67
N LEU A 78 -11.20 6.54 -9.10
CA LEU A 78 -9.81 6.23 -8.83
C LEU A 78 -8.96 6.66 -10.01
N SER A 79 -7.80 7.26 -9.72
CA SER A 79 -6.79 7.57 -10.73
C SER A 79 -5.91 6.35 -11.03
N LEU A 80 -5.17 6.40 -12.13
CA LEU A 80 -4.17 5.39 -12.48
C LEU A 80 -3.19 5.14 -11.32
N HIS A 81 -2.92 3.86 -11.04
CA HIS A 81 -2.04 3.38 -9.96
C HIS A 81 -2.47 3.75 -8.55
N GLN A 82 -3.68 4.27 -8.36
CA GLN A 82 -4.22 4.49 -7.03
C GLN A 82 -4.51 3.14 -6.36
N GLY A 83 -4.02 2.98 -5.14
CA GLY A 83 -4.21 1.79 -4.33
C GLY A 83 -5.58 1.73 -3.65
N MET A 84 -6.06 0.52 -3.39
CA MET A 84 -7.32 0.22 -2.72
C MET A 84 -7.22 -1.10 -1.96
N MET A 85 -8.03 -1.25 -0.91
CA MET A 85 -8.20 -2.52 -0.22
C MET A 85 -9.31 -3.34 -0.89
N LEU A 86 -9.12 -4.65 -1.01
CA LEU A 86 -10.10 -5.58 -1.54
C LEU A 86 -10.89 -6.21 -0.40
N LEU A 87 -12.19 -5.97 -0.38
CA LEU A 87 -13.09 -6.52 0.65
C LEU A 87 -13.71 -7.84 0.20
N GLY A 88 -13.97 -8.00 -1.10
CA GLY A 88 -14.61 -9.19 -1.63
C GLY A 88 -14.98 -9.09 -3.11
N ARG A 89 -15.68 -10.09 -3.62
CA ARG A 89 -16.16 -10.14 -5.02
C ARG A 89 -17.65 -10.41 -5.11
N ALA A 90 -18.26 -9.96 -6.20
CA ALA A 90 -19.63 -10.30 -6.56
C ALA A 90 -19.71 -11.72 -7.15
N ALA A 91 -20.93 -12.27 -7.23
CA ALA A 91 -21.21 -13.61 -7.78
C ALA A 91 -20.66 -13.85 -9.18
N ASN A 92 -20.69 -12.80 -10.00
CA ASN A 92 -20.28 -12.83 -11.39
C ASN A 92 -18.76 -12.66 -11.56
N SER A 93 -18.00 -12.44 -10.47
CA SER A 93 -16.57 -12.09 -10.48
C SER A 93 -16.19 -10.88 -11.34
N ALA A 94 -17.15 -10.19 -11.96
CA ALA A 94 -16.93 -9.01 -12.77
C ALA A 94 -16.69 -7.78 -11.89
N TRP A 95 -17.22 -7.81 -10.66
CA TRP A 95 -17.16 -6.69 -9.71
C TRP A 95 -16.45 -7.08 -8.43
N ILE A 96 -15.56 -6.20 -7.99
CA ILE A 96 -14.81 -6.34 -6.74
C ILE A 96 -15.24 -5.23 -5.81
N LYS A 97 -15.63 -5.63 -4.59
CA LYS A 97 -15.92 -4.68 -3.52
C LYS A 97 -14.60 -4.22 -2.93
N VAL A 98 -14.45 -2.91 -2.84
CA VAL A 98 -13.21 -2.27 -2.42
C VAL A 98 -13.47 -1.21 -1.36
N SER A 99 -12.48 -1.03 -0.50
CA SER A 99 -12.42 0.09 0.45
C SER A 99 -11.36 1.07 -0.02
N LEU A 100 -11.77 2.33 -0.16
CA LEU A 100 -10.90 3.46 -0.44
C LEU A 100 -10.49 4.12 0.89
N PRO A 101 -9.40 4.92 0.88
CA PRO A 101 -9.06 5.77 2.01
C PRO A 101 -10.22 6.70 2.39
N GLY A 102 -10.50 6.84 3.68
CA GLY A 102 -11.61 7.63 4.19
C GLY A 102 -12.94 6.87 4.32
N ASP A 103 -12.87 5.56 4.56
CA ASP A 103 -14.03 4.67 4.83
C ASP A 103 -15.07 4.64 3.70
N LEU A 104 -14.65 4.98 2.48
CA LEU A 104 -15.52 4.93 1.31
C LEU A 104 -15.44 3.56 0.66
N GLU A 105 -16.55 2.83 0.69
CA GLU A 105 -16.67 1.55 0.01
C GLU A 105 -17.38 1.68 -1.34
N GLY A 106 -17.07 0.78 -2.26
CA GLY A 106 -17.85 0.61 -3.46
C GLY A 106 -17.38 -0.53 -4.33
N TRP A 107 -17.89 -0.58 -5.55
CA TRP A 107 -17.68 -1.65 -6.51
C TRP A 107 -16.88 -1.14 -7.70
N VAL A 108 -15.85 -1.89 -8.08
CA VAL A 108 -15.08 -1.62 -9.29
C VAL A 108 -15.07 -2.83 -10.19
N ASP A 109 -14.86 -2.60 -11.48
CA ASP A 109 -14.69 -3.68 -12.44
C ASP A 109 -13.33 -4.35 -12.26
N ALA A 110 -13.35 -5.69 -12.15
CA ALA A 110 -12.18 -6.51 -11.91
C ALA A 110 -11.12 -6.42 -13.02
N HIS A 111 -11.52 -6.08 -14.25
CA HIS A 111 -10.61 -6.01 -15.41
C HIS A 111 -9.66 -4.80 -15.35
N PHE A 112 -10.00 -3.77 -14.58
CA PHE A 112 -9.22 -2.54 -14.47
C PHE A 112 -8.40 -2.45 -13.19
N ILE A 113 -8.26 -3.56 -12.47
CA ILE A 113 -7.43 -3.62 -11.27
C ILE A 113 -6.37 -4.70 -11.38
N ARG A 114 -5.25 -4.48 -10.69
CA ARG A 114 -4.23 -5.49 -10.44
C ARG A 114 -4.12 -5.72 -8.95
N SER A 115 -4.46 -6.93 -8.52
CA SER A 115 -4.42 -7.35 -7.13
C SER A 115 -3.13 -8.08 -6.77
N ASN A 116 -2.72 -7.98 -5.51
CA ASN A 116 -1.63 -8.79 -4.94
C ASN A 116 -2.06 -10.23 -4.61
N VAL A 117 -3.37 -10.48 -4.50
CA VAL A 117 -3.98 -11.80 -4.27
C VAL A 117 -4.86 -12.22 -5.46
N PRO A 118 -5.05 -13.52 -5.72
CA PRO A 118 -5.98 -13.97 -6.75
C PRO A 118 -7.42 -13.54 -6.42
N VAL A 119 -8.12 -12.94 -7.38
CA VAL A 119 -9.51 -12.49 -7.20
C VAL A 119 -10.44 -13.62 -6.75
N ASP A 120 -10.21 -14.86 -7.23
CA ASP A 120 -11.02 -16.02 -6.87
C ASP A 120 -10.91 -16.44 -5.39
N THR A 121 -9.84 -16.01 -4.72
CA THR A 121 -9.65 -16.24 -3.27
C THR A 121 -10.40 -15.25 -2.39
N LEU A 122 -10.94 -14.18 -2.98
CA LEU A 122 -11.72 -13.19 -2.25
C LEU A 122 -13.08 -13.76 -1.84
N PRO A 123 -13.58 -13.39 -0.64
CA PRO A 123 -14.90 -13.81 -0.18
C PRO A 123 -15.99 -13.22 -1.07
N PHE A 124 -17.10 -13.95 -1.16
CA PHE A 124 -18.29 -13.47 -1.82
C PHE A 124 -18.96 -12.38 -0.97
N VAL A 125 -19.32 -11.26 -1.59
CA VAL A 125 -20.12 -10.19 -0.97
C VAL A 125 -21.33 -9.87 -1.86
N TRP A 126 -22.48 -9.59 -1.24
CA TRP A 126 -23.77 -9.27 -1.90
C TRP A 126 -24.04 -7.76 -1.88
#